data_AF-A0A419GNI5-F1
#
_entry.id   AF-A0A419GNI5-F1
#
_cell.length_a   1.000
_cell.length_b   1.000
_cell.length_c   1.000
_cell.angle_alpha   90.00
_cell.angle_beta   90.00
_cell.angle_gamma   90.00
#
_symmetry.space_group_name_H-M   'P 1'
#
loop_
_entity.id
_entity.type
_entity.pdbx_description
1 polymer ?
#
loop_
_entity_poly.entity_id
_entity_poly.type
_entity_poly.pdbx_seq_one_letter_code
_entity_poly.pdbx_strand_id
1 'polypeptide(L)'
;MQMQAYDLNPPAKWKAGESGGEPFYFDCARCGAKEPEIAGFLGTAPDFWHIGTITLENGLFKLAMYCRKCWPEVLNGEDSHFIPNTGK
;
A
#
# COMPACT_ATOMS: atom_id res chain seq x y z
N MET A 1 -13.23 -2.79 10.49
CA MET A 1 -12.77 -1.60 9.74
C MET A 1 -12.73 -1.97 8.27
N GLN A 2 -13.34 -1.18 7.39
CA GLN A 2 -13.40 -1.48 5.95
C GLN A 2 -12.19 -0.88 5.24
N MET A 3 -11.50 -1.68 4.43
CA MET A 3 -10.39 -1.22 3.61
C MET A 3 -10.92 -0.52 2.35
N GLN A 4 -10.26 0.56 1.96
CA GLN A 4 -10.60 1.39 0.82
C GLN A 4 -9.37 1.60 -0.07
N ALA A 5 -9.62 1.79 -1.36
CA ALA A 5 -8.61 2.14 -2.35
C ALA A 5 -8.47 3.66 -2.45
N TYR A 6 -7.22 4.13 -2.46
CA TYR A 6 -6.88 5.54 -2.58
C TYR A 6 -5.90 5.74 -3.73
N ASP A 7 -6.33 6.51 -4.73
CA ASP A 7 -5.51 6.89 -5.87
C ASP A 7 -4.52 8.00 -5.51
N LEU A 8 -3.30 7.88 -6.03
CA LEU A 8 -2.27 8.91 -5.98
C LEU A 8 -1.94 9.38 -7.40
N ASN A 9 -2.42 10.57 -7.74
CA ASN A 9 -2.19 11.19 -9.03
C ASN A 9 -1.69 12.64 -8.84
N PRO A 10 -0.42 12.96 -9.15
CA PRO A 10 0.56 12.08 -9.79
C PRO A 10 1.11 11.00 -8.83
N PRO A 11 1.56 9.84 -9.35
CA PRO A 11 2.31 8.88 -8.56
C PRO A 11 3.58 9.50 -8.00
N ALA A 12 3.97 9.11 -6.78
CA ALA A 12 5.10 9.71 -6.09
C ALA A 12 5.89 8.66 -5.28
N LYS A 13 7.18 8.92 -5.05
CA LYS A 13 7.94 8.18 -4.04
C LYS A 13 7.40 8.52 -2.66
N TRP A 14 7.00 7.50 -1.90
CA TRP A 14 6.54 7.66 -0.52
C TRP A 14 7.63 7.24 0.45
N LYS A 15 8.08 8.18 1.27
CA LYS A 15 9.14 7.95 2.26
C LYS A 15 8.59 7.06 3.37
N ALA A 16 9.26 5.94 3.61
CA ALA A 16 8.94 5.02 4.70
C ALA A 16 9.68 5.40 5.99
N GLY A 17 10.87 5.99 5.88
CA GLY A 17 11.63 6.47 7.03
C GLY A 17 13.02 6.97 6.65
N GLU A 18 13.89 7.01 7.64
CA GLU A 18 15.33 7.29 7.49
C GLU A 18 16.13 6.24 8.27
N SER A 19 17.29 5.84 7.75
CA SER A 19 18.24 4.97 8.43
C SER A 19 19.65 5.54 8.25
N GLY A 20 20.33 5.86 9.36
CA GLY A 20 21.66 6.47 9.30
C GLY A 20 21.72 7.84 8.60
N GLY A 21 20.60 8.55 8.52
CA GLY A 21 20.48 9.84 7.80
C GLY A 21 20.06 9.70 6.33
N GLU A 22 20.02 8.48 5.80
CA GLU A 22 19.56 8.22 4.43
C GLU A 22 18.08 7.86 4.41
N PRO A 23 17.24 8.53 3.59
CA PRO A 23 15.84 8.17 3.46
C PRO A 23 15.69 6.82 2.75
N PHE A 24 14.71 6.03 3.18
CA PHE A 24 14.27 4.85 2.43
C PHE A 24 12.77 4.95 2.15
N TYR A 25 12.35 4.34 1.04
CA TYR A 25 11.00 4.49 0.50
C TYR A 25 10.23 3.18 0.53
N PHE A 26 8.92 3.26 0.40
CA PHE A 26 8.06 2.07 0.35
C PHE A 26 8.29 1.27 -0.93
N ASP A 27 8.26 -0.05 -0.77
CA ASP A 27 8.24 -1.01 -1.87
C ASP A 27 6.82 -1.23 -2.38
N CYS A 28 6.69 -1.76 -3.61
CA CYS A 28 5.40 -2.25 -4.07
C CYS A 28 5.04 -3.57 -3.38
N ALA A 29 3.87 -3.61 -2.75
CA ALA A 29 3.37 -4.77 -2.03
C ALA A 29 3.12 -6.00 -2.92
N ARG A 30 2.84 -5.81 -4.22
CA ARG A 30 2.52 -6.89 -5.16
C ARG A 30 3.77 -7.47 -5.84
N CYS A 31 4.52 -6.64 -6.56
CA CYS A 31 5.65 -7.10 -7.37
C CYS A 31 7.01 -7.03 -6.65
N GLY A 32 7.07 -6.48 -5.43
CA GLY A 32 8.30 -6.32 -4.67
C GLY A 32 9.29 -5.31 -5.27
N ALA A 33 8.85 -4.52 -6.26
CA ALA A 33 9.67 -3.44 -6.83
C ALA A 33 10.16 -2.54 -5.70
N LYS A 34 11.47 -2.25 -5.72
CA LYS A 34 12.15 -1.47 -4.69
C LYS A 34 11.99 0.02 -4.94
N GLU A 35 11.45 0.73 -3.94
CA GLU A 35 11.24 2.18 -3.97
C GLU A 35 10.59 2.78 -5.24
N PRO A 36 9.52 2.18 -5.82
CA PRO A 36 8.88 2.72 -7.01
C PRO A 36 8.07 3.98 -6.68
N GLU A 37 7.68 4.71 -7.72
CA GLU A 37 6.56 5.66 -7.58
C GLU A 37 5.28 4.89 -7.26
N ILE A 38 4.64 5.24 -6.15
CA ILE A 38 3.38 4.68 -5.69
C ILE A 38 2.24 5.42 -6.38
N ALA A 39 1.37 4.64 -7.04
CA ALA A 39 0.20 5.15 -7.75
C ALA A 39 -1.11 5.01 -6.96
N GLY A 40 -1.09 4.22 -5.88
CA GLY A 40 -2.20 4.11 -4.96
C GLY A 40 -1.91 3.15 -3.82
N PHE A 41 -2.83 3.10 -2.86
CA PHE A 41 -2.74 2.20 -1.71
C PHE A 41 -4.12 1.71 -1.27
N LEU A 42 -4.13 0.53 -0.65
CA LEU A 42 -5.27 -0.01 0.09
C LEU A 42 -5.04 0.24 1.58
N GLY A 43 -6.01 0.81 2.29
CA GLY A 43 -5.90 1.02 3.74
C GLY A 43 -7.20 1.46 4.40
N THR A 44 -7.14 1.80 5.68
CA THR A 44 -8.26 2.34 6.44
C THR A 44 -8.05 3.83 6.72
N ALA A 45 -8.88 4.72 6.15
CA ALA A 45 -8.89 6.16 6.51
C ALA A 45 -9.56 6.43 7.87
N PRO A 46 -9.30 7.59 8.51
CA PRO A 46 -8.44 8.71 8.06
C PRO A 46 -7.09 8.82 8.80
N ASP A 47 -6.73 7.86 9.65
CA ASP A 47 -5.52 7.96 10.47
C ASP A 47 -4.25 7.56 9.70
N PHE A 48 -3.86 8.41 8.76
CA PHE A 48 -2.58 8.38 8.05
C PHE A 48 -1.36 8.55 8.97
N TRP A 49 -1.55 8.88 10.25
CA TRP A 49 -0.48 9.02 11.24
C TRP A 49 0.13 7.68 11.67
N HIS A 50 -0.50 6.55 11.32
CA HIS A 50 0.00 5.21 11.59
C HIS A 50 0.44 4.48 10.31
N ILE A 51 1.01 5.21 9.33
CA ILE A 51 1.72 4.63 8.17
C ILE A 51 3.08 4.08 8.63
N GLY A 52 3.06 3.23 9.64
CA GLY A 52 4.14 2.34 10.00
C GLY A 52 3.67 0.93 9.66
N THR A 53 4.37 0.24 8.77
CA THR A 53 4.14 -1.19 8.55
C THR A 53 4.59 -1.93 9.81
N ILE A 54 3.67 -2.11 10.76
CA ILE A 54 3.89 -2.99 11.91
C ILE A 54 3.49 -4.39 11.46
N THR A 55 4.48 -5.25 11.30
CA THR A 55 4.26 -6.70 11.17
C THR A 55 3.86 -7.24 12.54
N LEU A 56 2.60 -7.62 12.72
CA LEU A 56 2.18 -8.43 13.85
C LEU A 56 2.10 -9.90 13.41
N GLU A 57 2.43 -10.82 14.32
CA GLU A 57 2.58 -12.27 14.11
C GLU A 57 1.35 -12.99 13.51
N ASN A 58 0.24 -12.28 13.33
CA ASN A 58 -1.06 -12.75 12.86
C ASN A 58 -1.48 -12.20 11.48
N GLY A 59 -0.58 -11.57 10.72
CA GLY A 59 -0.73 -11.42 9.26
C GLY A 59 -1.78 -10.41 8.77
N LEU A 60 -2.16 -9.41 9.57
CA LEU A 60 -3.12 -8.38 9.16
C LEU A 60 -2.39 -7.13 8.65
N PHE A 61 -2.37 -6.95 7.33
CA PHE A 61 -1.88 -5.73 6.68
C PHE A 61 -2.92 -4.60 6.81
N LYS A 62 -2.55 -3.50 7.47
CA LYS A 62 -3.42 -2.31 7.57
C LYS A 62 -3.27 -1.34 6.39
N LEU A 63 -2.17 -1.42 5.65
CA LEU A 63 -1.93 -0.60 4.45
C LEU A 63 -1.00 -1.31 3.46
N ALA A 64 -1.37 -1.34 2.18
CA ALA A 64 -0.58 -1.93 1.10
C ALA A 64 -0.41 -0.91 -0.03
N MET A 65 0.83 -0.64 -0.45
CA MET A 65 1.15 0.35 -1.49
C MET A 65 1.49 -0.31 -2.82
N TYR A 66 1.05 0.29 -3.92
CA TYR A 66 1.19 -0.29 -5.25
C TYR A 66 1.82 0.69 -6.24
N CYS A 67 2.77 0.18 -7.02
CA CYS A 67 3.34 0.94 -8.12
C CYS A 67 2.33 1.13 -9.26
N ARG A 68 2.64 2.05 -10.19
CA ARG A 68 1.81 2.33 -11.37
C ARG A 68 1.41 1.08 -12.18
N LYS A 69 2.30 0.08 -12.24
CA LYS A 69 2.04 -1.16 -12.98
C LYS A 69 0.99 -2.03 -12.29
N CYS A 70 1.08 -2.16 -10.97
CA CYS A 70 0.27 -3.11 -10.20
C CYS A 70 -1.05 -2.51 -9.70
N TRP A 71 -1.16 -1.18 -9.63
CA TRP A 71 -2.34 -0.52 -9.10
C TRP A 71 -3.65 -0.81 -9.88
N PRO A 72 -3.65 -0.86 -11.23
CA PRO A 72 -4.85 -1.24 -11.98
C PRO A 72 -5.36 -2.65 -11.63
N GLU A 73 -4.45 -3.60 -11.37
CA GLU A 73 -4.81 -4.98 -11.00
C GLU A 73 -5.55 -5.02 -9.65
N VAL A 74 -5.20 -4.10 -8.73
CA VAL A 74 -5.90 -3.94 -7.45
C VAL A 74 -7.30 -3.36 -7.65
N LEU A 75 -7.43 -2.32 -8.47
CA LEU A 75 -8.72 -1.69 -8.77
C LEU A 75 -9.69 -2.64 -9.47
N ASN A 76 -9.17 -3.57 -10.27
CA ASN A 76 -9.96 -4.59 -10.98
C ASN A 76 -10.30 -5.82 -10.12
N GLY A 77 -9.84 -5.89 -8.86
CA GLY A 77 -10.08 -7.02 -7.98
C GLY A 77 -9.26 -8.28 -8.32
N GLU A 78 -8.17 -8.13 -9.07
CA GLU A 78 -7.30 -9.23 -9.53
C GLU A 78 -6.11 -9.49 -8.58
N ASP A 79 -6.10 -8.87 -7.39
CA ASP A 79 -5.16 -9.24 -6.33
C ASP A 79 -5.72 -10.38 -5.48
N SER A 80 -5.31 -11.60 -5.78
CA SER A 80 -5.75 -12.81 -5.07
C SER A 80 -5.34 -12.88 -3.59
N HIS A 81 -4.47 -11.97 -3.13
CA HIS A 81 -4.15 -11.82 -1.71
C HIS A 81 -5.19 -10.97 -0.96
N PHE A 82 -6.18 -10.47 -1.68
CA PHE A 82 -7.20 -9.58 -1.16
C PHE A 82 -8.55 -9.95 -1.76
N ILE A 83 -9.36 -10.68 -1.01
CA ILE A 83 -10.78 -10.81 -1.34
C ILE A 83 -11.47 -9.57 -0.75
N PRO A 84 -11.86 -8.57 -1.55
CA PRO A 84 -12.79 -7.56 -1.04
C PRO A 84 -14.06 -8.33 -0.64
N ASN A 85 -14.46 -8.22 0.62
CA ASN A 85 -15.75 -8.71 1.05
C ASN A 85 -16.80 -7.81 0.39
N THR A 86 -17.17 -8.12 -0.85
CA THR A 86 -18.26 -7.47 -1.57
C THR A 86 -19.55 -7.93 -0.90
N GLY A 87 -19.95 -7.18 0.13
CA GLY A 87 -21.18 -7.40 0.85
C GLY A 87 -22.34 -7.52 -0.14
N LYS A 88 -22.86 -8.74 -0.26
CA LYS A 88 -24.25 -9.01 -0.61
C LYS A 88 -24.94 -9.44 0.68
#